data_AF-A0A6N3CHG4-F1
#
_entry.id   AF-A0A6N3CHG4-F1
#
_cell.length_a   1.000
_cell.length_b   1.000
_cell.length_c   1.000
_cell.angle_alpha   90.00
_cell.angle_beta   90.00
_cell.angle_gamma   90.00
#
_symmetry.space_group_name_H-M   'P 1'
#
loop_
_entity.id
_entity.type
_entity.pdbx_description
1 polymer ?
#
loop_
_entity_poly.entity_id
_entity_poly.type
_entity_poly.pdbx_seq_one_letter_code
_entity_poly.pdbx_strand_id
1 'polypeptide(L)'
;MDIELFNFLRKLIETEDGLILYALALIVIMEIVDFASGTFAAIVNPDVEYKSRIGINGLIRKVLGIFMLLLLIPMSVLLPEKTGFMFLYSIYIGYLVFTFQSLIENYQKVKGNILLFKPILKAFEHLTKEKSNDDKEDNHGN
;
A
#
# COMPACT_ATOMS: atom_id res chain seq x y z
N MET A 1 -17.59 -26.78 7.56
CA MET A 1 -16.60 -27.02 6.50
C MET A 1 -15.35 -26.28 6.94
N ASP A 2 -14.42 -26.99 7.58
CA ASP A 2 -13.08 -26.45 7.80
C ASP A 2 -12.45 -26.25 6.44
N ILE A 3 -12.42 -25.00 5.98
CA ILE A 3 -11.83 -24.68 4.70
C ILE A 3 -10.31 -24.74 4.92
N GLU A 4 -9.66 -25.79 4.42
CA GLU A 4 -8.23 -26.06 4.60
C GLU A 4 -7.36 -24.83 4.30
N LEU A 5 -7.78 -24.00 3.34
CA LEU A 5 -7.14 -22.72 3.02
C LEU A 5 -7.11 -21.76 4.21
N PHE A 6 -8.21 -21.55 4.93
CA PHE A 6 -8.21 -20.63 6.08
C PHE A 6 -7.36 -21.16 7.23
N ASN A 7 -7.31 -22.48 7.43
CA ASN A 7 -6.43 -23.09 8.42
C ASN A 7 -4.96 -22.92 8.04
N PHE A 8 -4.62 -23.05 6.76
CA PHE A 8 -3.29 -22.75 6.25
C PHE A 8 -2.90 -21.28 6.46
N LEU A 9 -3.79 -20.34 6.11
CA LEU A 9 -3.54 -18.91 6.30
C LEU A 9 -3.37 -18.54 7.77
N ARG A 10 -4.17 -19.14 8.66
CA ARG A 10 -4.02 -18.95 10.11
C ARG A 10 -2.68 -19.47 10.62
N LYS A 11 -2.24 -20.64 10.15
CA LYS A 11 -0.93 -21.20 10.50
C LYS A 11 0.23 -20.32 10.05
N LEU A 12 0.14 -19.69 8.88
CA LEU A 12 1.19 -18.78 8.39
C LEU A 12 1.42 -17.57 9.30
N ILE A 13 0.38 -17.10 10.00
CA ILE A 13 0.44 -15.90 10.85
C ILE A 13 0.61 -16.23 12.34
N GLU A 14 0.83 -17.49 12.72
CA GLU A 14 0.99 -17.90 14.12
C GLU A 14 2.24 -17.30 14.80
N THR A 15 3.24 -16.92 14.01
CA THR A 15 4.49 -16.32 14.49
C THR A 15 4.62 -14.87 14.04
N GLU A 16 5.37 -14.07 14.80
CA GLU A 16 5.66 -12.68 14.45
C GLU A 16 6.33 -12.59 13.06
N ASP A 17 7.34 -13.42 12.80
CA ASP A 17 8.03 -13.48 11.50
C ASP A 17 7.10 -13.94 10.37
N GLY A 18 6.27 -14.96 10.63
CA GLY A 18 5.30 -15.46 9.67
C GLY A 18 4.26 -14.41 9.29
N LEU A 19 3.80 -13.60 10.25
CA LEU A 19 2.90 -12.48 10.02
C LEU A 19 3.56 -11.38 9.15
N ILE A 20 4.83 -11.07 9.38
CA ILE A 20 5.58 -10.10 8.55
C ILE A 20 5.70 -10.60 7.11
N LEU A 21 6.09 -11.87 6.91
CA LEU A 21 6.21 -12.46 5.57
C LEU A 21 4.85 -12.56 4.87
N TYR A 22 3.79 -12.88 5.61
CA TYR A 22 2.43 -12.89 5.10
C TYR A 22 1.99 -11.49 4.64
N ALA A 23 2.24 -10.46 5.45
CA ALA A 23 1.96 -9.08 5.08
C ALA A 23 2.74 -8.63 3.84
N LEU A 24 4.03 -8.98 3.72
CA LEU A 24 4.83 -8.70 2.54
C LEU A 24 4.27 -9.40 1.28
N ALA A 25 3.87 -10.66 1.39
CA ALA A 25 3.25 -11.39 0.28
C ALA A 25 1.94 -10.72 -0.17
N LEU A 26 1.10 -10.28 0.78
CA LEU A 26 -0.10 -9.50 0.48
C LEU A 26 0.23 -8.19 -0.23
N ILE A 27 1.25 -7.47 0.21
CA ILE A 27 1.72 -6.23 -0.44
C ILE A 27 2.10 -6.51 -1.90
N VAL A 28 2.89 -7.55 -2.15
CA VAL A 28 3.32 -7.89 -3.52
C VAL A 28 2.13 -8.24 -4.40
N ILE A 29 1.19 -9.05 -3.92
CA ILE A 29 -0.03 -9.39 -4.66
C ILE A 29 -0.84 -8.12 -4.95
N MET A 30 -1.02 -7.26 -3.95
CA MET A 30 -1.80 -6.03 -4.08
C MET A 30 -1.14 -5.04 -5.06
N GLU A 31 0.18 -4.94 -5.07
CA GLU A 31 0.95 -4.12 -6.00
C GLU A 31 0.82 -4.58 -7.45
N ILE A 32 0.80 -5.90 -7.68
CA ILE A 32 0.56 -6.48 -9.01
C ILE A 32 -0.85 -6.14 -9.49
N VAL A 33 -1.86 -6.35 -8.63
CA VAL A 33 -3.26 -6.00 -8.96
C VAL A 33 -3.41 -4.50 -9.19
N ASP A 34 -2.76 -3.67 -8.37
CA ASP A 34 -2.80 -2.22 -8.51
C ASP A 34 -2.17 -1.75 -9.82
N PHE A 35 -1.01 -2.28 -10.18
CA PHE A 35 -0.37 -1.99 -11.47
C PHE A 35 -1.24 -2.40 -12.65
N ALA A 36 -1.83 -3.60 -12.60
CA ALA A 36 -2.71 -4.09 -13.66
C ALA A 36 -3.98 -3.22 -13.79
N SER A 37 -4.61 -2.90 -12.66
CA SER A 37 -5.82 -2.06 -12.62
C SER A 37 -5.55 -0.62 -13.06
N GLY A 38 -4.41 -0.03 -12.68
CA GLY A 38 -3.99 1.30 -13.12
C GLY A 38 -3.67 1.34 -14.61
N THR A 39 -3.04 0.29 -15.14
CA THR A 39 -2.79 0.14 -16.59
C THR A 39 -4.11 0.04 -17.35
N PHE A 40 -5.04 -0.78 -16.87
CA PHE A 40 -6.37 -0.91 -17.48
C PHE A 40 -7.15 0.42 -17.43
N ALA A 41 -7.13 1.12 -16.30
CA ALA A 41 -7.77 2.41 -16.14
C ALA A 41 -7.22 3.48 -17.11
N ALA A 42 -5.92 3.46 -17.39
CA ALA A 42 -5.31 4.35 -18.37
C ALA A 42 -5.69 4.03 -19.82
N ILE A 43 -5.86 2.74 -20.16
CA ILE A 43 -6.28 2.31 -21.50
C ILE A 43 -7.73 2.68 -21.78
N VAL A 44 -8.62 2.53 -20.78
CA VAL A 44 -10.07 2.75 -20.96
C VAL A 44 -10.46 4.23 -20.86
N ASN A 45 -9.65 5.07 -20.22
CA ASN A 45 -9.91 6.51 -20.14
C ASN A 45 -9.32 7.27 -21.34
N PRO A 46 -10.15 7.86 -22.22
CA PRO A 46 -9.67 8.62 -23.38
C PRO A 46 -8.92 9.90 -22.98
N ASP A 47 -9.10 10.39 -21.75
CA ASP A 47 -8.42 11.57 -21.20
C ASP A 47 -7.00 11.27 -20.70
N VAL A 48 -6.61 9.99 -20.61
CA VAL A 48 -5.29 9.57 -20.12
C VAL A 48 -4.46 9.10 -21.31
N GLU A 49 -3.59 9.95 -21.81
CA GLU A 49 -2.65 9.58 -22.87
C GLU A 49 -1.63 8.58 -22.31
N TYR A 50 -1.81 7.28 -22.59
CA TYR A 50 -0.86 6.25 -22.16
C TYR A 50 0.49 6.42 -22.87
N LYS A 51 1.37 7.20 -22.26
CA LYS A 51 2.77 7.31 -22.67
C LYS A 51 3.55 6.21 -21.97
N SER A 52 4.22 5.36 -22.75
CA SER A 52 5.06 4.25 -22.26
C SER A 52 5.98 4.63 -21.07
N ARG A 53 6.52 5.85 -21.05
CA ARG A 53 7.35 6.36 -19.93
C ARG A 53 6.61 6.48 -18.59
N ILE A 54 5.31 6.82 -18.61
CA ILE A 54 4.51 6.95 -17.38
C ILE A 54 4.26 5.56 -16.78
N GLY A 55 3.92 4.58 -17.61
CA GLY A 55 3.75 3.18 -17.17
C GLY A 55 5.03 2.58 -16.59
N ILE A 56 6.17 2.78 -17.28
CA ILE A 56 7.48 2.30 -16.81
C ILE A 56 7.87 2.96 -15.49
N ASN A 57 7.71 4.29 -15.35
CA ASN A 57 8.00 4.98 -14.10
C ASN A 57 7.10 4.51 -12.95
N GLY A 58 5.84 4.20 -13.24
CA GLY A 58 4.92 3.58 -12.29
C GLY A 58 5.43 2.22 -11.81
N LEU A 59 5.84 1.36 -12.74
CA LEU A 59 6.39 0.04 -12.41
C LEU A 59 7.69 0.13 -11.58
N ILE A 60 8.63 1.00 -11.98
CA ILE A 60 9.90 1.20 -11.26
C ILE A 60 9.64 1.64 -9.82
N ARG A 61 8.69 2.56 -9.61
CA ARG A 61 8.32 3.03 -8.26
C ARG A 61 7.82 1.88 -7.38
N LYS A 62 6.99 0.99 -7.92
CA LYS A 62 6.46 -0.18 -7.19
C LYS A 62 7.55 -1.18 -6.83
N VAL A 63 8.39 -1.51 -7.80
CA VAL A 63 9.54 -2.40 -7.59
C VAL A 63 10.47 -1.83 -6.53
N LEU A 64 10.81 -0.53 -6.61
CA LEU A 64 11.63 0.13 -5.61
C LEU A 64 10.98 0.14 -4.22
N GLY A 65 9.66 0.34 -4.14
CA GLY A 65 8.89 0.22 -2.90
C GLY A 65 9.06 -1.15 -2.25
N ILE A 66 8.88 -2.23 -3.02
CA ILE A 66 9.06 -3.61 -2.53
C ILE A 66 10.52 -3.86 -2.11
N PHE A 67 11.50 -3.40 -2.89
CA PHE A 67 12.91 -3.51 -2.52
C PHE A 67 13.23 -2.78 -1.21
N MET A 68 12.65 -1.60 -0.98
CA MET A 68 12.80 -0.89 0.28
C MET A 68 12.22 -1.69 1.45
N LEU A 69 11.03 -2.28 1.29
CA LEU A 69 10.43 -3.13 2.33
C LEU A 69 11.27 -4.37 2.64
N LEU A 70 11.87 -4.99 1.62
CA LEU A 70 12.78 -6.12 1.78
C LEU A 70 14.05 -5.73 2.53
N LEU A 71 14.62 -4.55 2.24
CA LEU A 71 15.80 -4.04 2.92
C LEU A 71 15.56 -3.79 4.41
N LEU A 72 14.31 -3.46 4.79
CA LEU A 72 13.96 -3.24 6.19
C LEU A 72 14.03 -4.53 7.03
N ILE A 73 13.87 -5.72 6.42
CA ILE A 73 13.89 -6.99 7.15
C ILE A 73 15.24 -7.25 7.83
N PRO A 74 16.39 -7.26 7.14
CA PRO A 74 17.68 -7.41 7.82
C PRO A 74 17.99 -6.21 8.73
N MET A 75 17.53 -5.00 8.40
CA MET A 75 17.69 -3.81 9.25
C MET A 75 16.93 -3.96 10.58
N SER A 76 15.78 -4.62 10.61
CA SER A 76 14.98 -4.76 11.83
C SER A 76 15.68 -5.60 12.89
N VAL A 77 16.62 -6.47 12.50
CA VAL A 77 17.44 -7.28 13.42
C VAL A 77 18.38 -6.41 14.27
N LEU A 78 18.70 -5.19 13.81
CA LEU A 78 19.50 -4.23 14.57
C LEU A 78 18.71 -3.60 15.72
N LEU A 79 17.39 -3.76 15.74
CA LEU A 79 16.51 -3.16 16.74
C LEU A 79 16.35 -4.11 17.95
N PRO A 80 16.29 -3.58 19.18
CA PRO A 80 16.17 -4.41 20.38
C PRO A 80 14.84 -5.17 20.45
N GLU A 81 14.90 -6.40 21.00
CA GLU A 81 13.73 -7.20 21.37
C GLU A 81 12.64 -7.26 20.27
N LYS A 82 11.40 -6.89 20.61
CA LYS A 82 10.22 -6.89 19.72
C LYS A 82 10.11 -5.63 18.86
N THR A 83 11.02 -4.67 19.00
CA THR A 83 10.98 -3.39 18.27
C THR A 83 11.10 -3.62 16.77
N GLY A 84 11.92 -4.59 16.35
CA GLY A 84 12.06 -4.97 14.95
C GLY A 84 10.74 -5.41 14.32
N PHE A 85 10.00 -6.28 15.00
CA PHE A 85 8.67 -6.73 14.57
C PHE A 85 7.68 -5.55 14.49
N MET A 86 7.56 -4.75 15.56
CA MET A 86 6.61 -3.63 15.57
C MET A 86 6.91 -2.59 14.48
N PHE A 87 8.19 -2.33 14.23
CA PHE A 87 8.66 -1.44 13.16
C PHE A 87 8.23 -1.94 11.79
N LEU A 88 8.53 -3.21 11.46
CA LEU A 88 8.15 -3.82 10.19
C LEU A 88 6.63 -3.88 10.04
N TYR A 89 5.92 -4.36 11.06
CA TYR A 89 4.47 -4.51 11.03
C TYR A 89 3.78 -3.17 10.77
N SER A 90 4.19 -2.11 11.46
CA SER A 90 3.61 -0.77 11.30
C SER A 90 3.83 -0.22 9.89
N ILE A 91 5.05 -0.35 9.35
CA ILE A 91 5.37 0.11 7.99
C ILE A 91 4.59 -0.70 6.95
N TYR A 92 4.51 -2.02 7.12
CA TYR A 92 3.85 -2.90 6.15
C TYR A 92 2.34 -2.68 6.14
N ILE A 93 1.71 -2.47 7.29
CA ILE A 93 0.30 -2.08 7.38
C ILE A 93 0.08 -0.71 6.73
N GLY A 94 0.94 0.28 7.00
CA GLY A 94 0.87 1.59 6.34
C GLY A 94 0.99 1.48 4.82
N TYR A 95 1.90 0.64 4.33
CA TYR A 95 2.07 0.38 2.91
C TYR A 95 0.81 -0.26 2.30
N LEU A 96 0.27 -1.32 2.93
CA LEU A 96 -0.98 -1.97 2.50
C LEU A 96 -2.13 -0.98 2.39
N VAL A 97 -2.25 -0.08 3.36
CA VAL A 97 -3.27 0.98 3.36
C VAL A 97 -3.13 1.88 2.13
N PHE A 98 -1.92 2.35 1.81
CA PHE A 98 -1.70 3.20 0.63
C PHE A 98 -1.91 2.44 -0.68
N THR A 99 -1.48 1.18 -0.77
CA THR A 99 -1.75 0.36 -1.96
C THR A 99 -3.25 0.11 -2.14
N PHE A 100 -3.99 -0.10 -1.05
CA PHE A 100 -5.44 -0.25 -1.09
C PHE A 100 -6.16 1.04 -1.53
N GLN A 101 -5.70 2.21 -1.07
CA GLN A 101 -6.21 3.49 -1.55
C GLN A 101 -6.00 3.62 -3.07
N SER A 102 -4.80 3.31 -3.57
CA SER A 102 -4.50 3.34 -5.02
C SER A 102 -5.43 2.42 -5.83
N LEU A 103 -5.75 1.24 -5.30
CA LEU A 103 -6.72 0.34 -5.93
C LEU A 103 -8.12 0.97 -6.04
N ILE A 104 -8.58 1.64 -4.98
CA ILE A 104 -9.88 2.32 -5.00
C ILE A 104 -9.87 3.45 -6.05
N GLU A 105 -8.79 4.23 -6.12
CA GLU A 105 -8.64 5.29 -7.11
C GLU A 105 -8.67 4.73 -8.55
N ASN A 106 -7.99 3.61 -8.81
CA ASN A 106 -8.00 2.95 -10.10
C ASN A 106 -9.39 2.40 -10.46
N TYR A 107 -10.11 1.85 -9.48
CA TYR A 107 -11.51 1.43 -9.66
C TYR A 107 -12.45 2.61 -9.95
N GLN A 108 -12.25 3.77 -9.31
CA GLN A 108 -13.00 4.98 -9.60
C GLN A 108 -12.75 5.50 -11.02
N LYS A 109 -11.49 5.46 -11.49
CA LYS A 109 -11.12 5.89 -12.85
C LYS A 109 -11.84 5.09 -13.93
N VAL A 110 -12.19 3.83 -13.70
CA VAL A 110 -13.01 3.03 -14.63
C VAL A 110 -14.52 3.21 -14.43
N LYS A 111 -14.94 4.30 -13.77
CA LYS A 111 -16.34 4.63 -13.43
C LYS A 111 -17.00 3.60 -12.49
N GLY A 112 -16.19 2.86 -11.74
CA GLY A 112 -16.67 1.97 -10.68
C GLY A 112 -17.35 2.76 -9.54
N ASN A 113 -18.43 2.21 -9.00
CA ASN A 113 -19.15 2.85 -7.89
C ASN A 113 -18.37 2.69 -6.58
N ILE A 114 -17.77 3.78 -6.10
CA ILE A 114 -17.00 3.82 -4.84
C ILE A 114 -17.83 4.18 -3.60
N LEU A 115 -19.17 4.15 -3.65
CA LEU A 115 -20.02 4.58 -2.52
C LEU A 115 -19.66 3.87 -1.21
N LEU A 116 -19.30 2.58 -1.27
CA LEU A 116 -18.88 1.77 -0.13
C LEU A 116 -17.53 2.20 0.46
N PHE A 117 -16.67 2.82 -0.34
CA PHE A 117 -15.31 3.22 0.06
C PHE A 117 -15.17 4.70 0.39
N LYS A 118 -16.21 5.52 0.17
CA LYS A 118 -16.20 6.96 0.48
C LYS A 118 -15.80 7.29 1.92
N PRO A 119 -16.26 6.57 2.97
CA PRO A 119 -15.84 6.86 4.34
C PRO A 119 -14.33 6.66 4.53
N ILE A 120 -13.79 5.61 3.91
CA ILE A 120 -12.38 5.23 3.96
C ILE A 120 -11.52 6.28 3.23
N LEU A 121 -11.92 6.67 2.02
CA LEU A 121 -11.24 7.73 1.26
C LEU A 121 -11.22 9.07 2.01
N LYS A 122 -12.35 9.46 2.62
CA LYS A 122 -12.42 10.68 3.42
C LYS A 122 -11.51 10.64 4.65
N ALA A 123 -11.42 9.50 5.32
CA ALA A 123 -10.50 9.33 6.45
C ALA A 123 -9.05 9.50 5.99
N PHE A 124 -8.67 8.93 4.83
CA PHE A 124 -7.33 9.09 4.28
C PHE A 124 -7.02 10.52 3.83
N GLU A 125 -7.96 11.19 3.17
CA GLU A 125 -7.80 12.59 2.77
C GLU A 125 -7.57 13.50 3.99
N HIS A 126 -8.24 13.24 5.11
CA HIS A 126 -8.05 14.03 6.32
C HIS A 126 -6.65 13.83 6.92
N LEU A 127 -6.20 12.58 7.02
CA LEU A 127 -4.86 12.22 7.50
C LEU A 127 -3.74 12.80 6.63
N THR A 128 -3.97 12.95 5.31
CA THR A 128 -3.00 13.57 4.40
C THR A 128 -3.11 15.10 4.34
N LYS A 129 -4.29 15.69 4.57
CA LYS A 129 -4.48 17.16 4.60
C LYS A 129 -4.03 17.81 5.91
N GLU A 130 -4.23 17.18 7.07
CA GLU A 130 -3.71 17.71 8.35
C GLU A 130 -2.21 17.95 8.27
N LYS A 131 -1.48 17.00 7.66
CA LYS A 131 -0.04 17.10 7.44
C LYS A 131 0.38 18.29 6.56
N SER A 132 -0.49 18.81 5.69
CA SER A 132 -0.19 19.95 4.81
C SER A 132 -0.50 21.32 5.43
N ASN A 133 -1.28 21.38 6.50
CA ASN A 133 -1.61 22.63 7.19
C ASN A 133 -0.64 22.92 8.35
N ASP A 134 -0.16 21.88 9.05
CA ASP A 134 0.86 22.00 10.10
C ASP A 134 2.18 22.60 9.55
N ASP A 135 2.61 22.16 8.36
CA ASP A 135 3.80 22.69 7.66
C ASP A 135 3.68 24.18 7.26
N LYS A 136 2.47 24.76 7.26
CA LYS A 136 2.23 26.17 6.91
C LYS A 136 2.14 27.10 8.11
N GLU A 137 1.79 26.59 9.29
CA GLU A 137 1.79 27.41 10.52
C GLU A 137 3.21 27.60 11.07
N ASP A 138 4.11 26.62 10.91
CA ASP A 138 5.51 26.73 11.34
C ASP A 138 6.39 27.63 10.45
N ASN A 139 5.97 27.93 9.21
CA ASN A 139 6.73 28.81 8.29
C ASN A 139 6.29 30.28 8.33
N HIS A 140 5.31 30.65 9.16
CA HIS A 140 4.89 32.05 9.35
C HIS A 140 5.27 32.63 10.72
N GLY A 141 6.08 31.90 11.50
CA GLY A 141 6.67 32.38 12.76
C GLY A 141 8.17 32.65 12.64
N ASN A 142 8.60 33.57 11.75
CA ASN A 142 9.91 34.23 11.86
C ASN A 142 9.86 35.64 11.27
#